data_AF-A0A2V7TQ31-F1
#
_entry.id   AF-A0A2V7TQ31-F1
#
_cell.length_a   1.000
_cell.length_b   1.000
_cell.length_c   1.000
_cell.angle_alpha   90.00
_cell.angle_beta   90.00
_cell.angle_gamma   90.00
#
_symmetry.space_group_name_H-M   'P 1'
#
loop_
_entity.id
_entity.type
_entity.pdbx_description
1 polymer ?
#
loop_
_entity_poly.entity_id
_entity_poly.type
_entity_poly.pdbx_seq_one_letter_code
_entity_poly.pdbx_strand_id
1 'polypeptide(L)'
;MGGYGWAFGLHEALDQFGALLGPLAMAAVLALRHDYRLAFAALAVPAACTLAALAVARALYPRPEEFEPSAPPAGTSGGLPRAFWLYLAGAGLVAAGFADFPLIAYHFQKTSLVRESWTPVSYAVAMGVGGAGSLVFGRLFDRIGLIVLVPLTVVTAA
;
A
#
# COMPACT_ATOMS: atom_id res chain seq x y z
N MET A 1 -24.72 7.77 3.67
CA MET A 1 -23.33 7.38 4.00
C MET A 1 -22.75 6.61 2.81
N GLY A 2 -22.48 7.29 1.70
CA GLY A 2 -21.88 6.68 0.50
C GLY A 2 -20.78 7.63 0.01
N GLY A 3 -19.55 7.15 -0.07
CA GLY A 3 -18.39 7.99 -0.36
C GLY A 3 -17.15 7.61 0.46
N TYR A 4 -17.31 6.80 1.52
CA TYR A 4 -16.16 6.26 2.26
C TYR A 4 -15.32 5.32 1.39
N GLY A 5 -15.96 4.51 0.53
CA GLY A 5 -15.27 3.62 -0.39
C GLY A 5 -14.50 4.39 -1.47
N TRP A 6 -15.11 5.44 -2.04
CA TRP A 6 -14.42 6.32 -2.99
C TRP A 6 -13.28 7.10 -2.36
N ALA A 7 -13.47 7.68 -1.17
CA ALA A 7 -12.42 8.42 -0.47
C ALA A 7 -11.23 7.51 -0.12
N PHE A 8 -11.51 6.29 0.37
CA PHE A 8 -10.48 5.27 0.58
C PHE A 8 -9.77 4.89 -0.71
N GLY A 9 -10.54 4.58 -1.77
CA GLY A 9 -9.98 4.19 -3.07
C GLY A 9 -9.10 5.28 -3.69
N LEU A 10 -9.47 6.55 -3.55
CA LEU A 10 -8.66 7.67 -4.01
C LEU A 10 -7.37 7.83 -3.19
N HIS A 11 -7.45 7.70 -1.87
CA HIS A 11 -6.27 7.71 -1.01
C HIS A 11 -5.30 6.58 -1.39
N GLU A 12 -5.81 5.37 -1.52
CA GLU A 12 -5.05 4.20 -1.94
C GLU A 12 -4.44 4.40 -3.33
N ALA A 13 -5.17 4.97 -4.28
CA ALA A 13 -4.62 5.25 -5.61
C ALA A 13 -3.44 6.23 -5.58
N LEU A 14 -3.47 7.23 -4.69
CA LEU A 14 -2.35 8.16 -4.49
C LEU A 14 -1.14 7.47 -3.84
N ASP A 15 -1.37 6.59 -2.88
CA ASP A 15 -0.32 5.78 -2.27
C ASP A 15 0.34 4.84 -3.30
N GLN A 16 -0.48 4.10 -4.04
CA GLN A 16 -0.07 3.21 -5.12
C GLN A 16 0.63 3.96 -6.26
N PHE A 17 0.28 5.22 -6.51
CA PHE A 17 0.99 6.07 -7.47
C PHE A 17 2.44 6.34 -7.03
N GLY A 18 2.67 6.59 -5.74
CA GLY A 18 4.02 6.66 -5.18
C GLY A 18 4.76 5.33 -5.29
N ALA A 19 4.09 4.23 -4.95
CA ALA A 19 4.61 2.87 -5.05
C ALA A 19 4.84 2.39 -6.50
N LEU A 20 4.22 3.04 -7.48
CA LEU A 20 4.49 2.89 -8.91
C LEU A 20 5.73 3.71 -9.33
N LEU A 21 5.77 4.99 -8.99
CA LEU A 21 6.82 5.91 -9.44
C LEU A 21 8.19 5.63 -8.83
N GLY A 22 8.26 5.25 -7.54
CA GLY A 22 9.52 4.94 -6.85
C GLY A 22 10.34 3.86 -7.55
N PRO A 23 9.80 2.65 -7.77
CA PRO A 23 10.47 1.59 -8.52
C PRO A 23 10.77 1.98 -9.97
N LEU A 24 9.91 2.72 -10.67
CA LEU A 24 10.21 3.18 -12.03
C LEU A 24 11.42 4.13 -12.05
N ALA A 25 11.53 5.02 -11.07
CA ALA A 25 12.71 5.87 -10.92
C ALA A 25 13.97 5.03 -10.64
N MET A 26 13.88 4.02 -9.75
CA MET A 26 14.99 3.09 -9.52
C MET A 26 15.37 2.32 -10.80
N ALA A 27 14.38 1.82 -11.54
CA ALA A 27 14.58 1.07 -12.78
C ALA A 27 15.30 1.93 -13.83
N ALA A 28 14.92 3.20 -13.96
CA ALA A 28 15.56 4.15 -14.86
C ALA A 28 17.04 4.38 -14.47
N VAL A 29 17.33 4.58 -13.18
CA VAL A 29 18.71 4.76 -12.71
C VAL A 29 19.53 3.49 -12.94
N LEU A 30 18.99 2.30 -12.62
CA LEU A 30 19.66 1.02 -12.84
C LEU A 30 19.91 0.75 -14.33
N ALA A 31 18.95 1.08 -15.22
CA ALA A 31 19.10 0.88 -16.65
C ALA A 31 20.18 1.79 -17.28
N LEU A 32 20.38 2.99 -16.72
CA LEU A 32 21.34 3.97 -17.25
C LEU A 32 22.73 3.88 -16.59
N ARG A 33 22.80 3.47 -15.32
CA ARG A 33 24.01 3.57 -14.49
C ARG A 33 24.47 2.24 -13.89
N HIS A 34 23.63 1.21 -13.89
CA HIS A 34 23.92 -0.10 -13.30
C HIS A 34 24.41 -0.02 -11.84
N ASP A 35 23.94 0.98 -11.08
CA ASP A 35 24.41 1.25 -9.72
C ASP A 35 23.23 1.34 -8.74
N TYR A 36 23.14 0.35 -7.85
CA TYR A 36 22.13 0.30 -6.80
C TYR A 36 22.27 1.43 -5.78
N ARG A 37 23.48 1.87 -5.45
CA ARG A 37 23.69 2.94 -4.46
C ARG A 37 23.07 4.24 -4.97
N LEU A 38 23.27 4.54 -6.24
CA LEU A 38 22.63 5.71 -6.88
C LEU A 38 21.11 5.55 -6.97
N ALA A 39 20.61 4.36 -7.30
CA ALA A 39 19.17 4.10 -7.36
C ALA A 39 18.48 4.29 -5.99
N PHE A 40 19.09 3.81 -4.90
CA PHE A 40 18.59 4.04 -3.55
C PHE A 40 18.76 5.50 -3.09
N ALA A 41 19.88 6.14 -3.43
CA ALA A 41 20.11 7.55 -3.10
C ALA A 41 19.07 8.48 -3.74
N ALA A 42 18.59 8.15 -4.95
CA ALA A 42 17.53 8.91 -5.60
C ALA A 42 16.21 8.92 -4.79
N LEU A 43 15.92 7.86 -4.03
CA LEU A 43 14.75 7.78 -3.14
C LEU A 43 14.85 8.71 -1.91
N ALA A 44 16.03 9.25 -1.61
CA ALA A 44 16.16 10.24 -0.54
C ALA A 44 15.38 11.52 -0.84
N VAL A 45 15.19 11.86 -2.12
CA VAL A 45 14.42 13.04 -2.54
C VAL A 45 12.95 12.94 -2.11
N PRO A 46 12.17 11.92 -2.53
CA PRO A 46 10.78 11.78 -2.06
C PRO A 46 10.69 11.58 -0.54
N ALA A 47 11.63 10.87 0.08
CA ALA A 47 11.65 10.73 1.53
C ALA A 47 11.81 12.09 2.25
N ALA A 48 12.70 12.96 1.76
CA ALA A 48 12.87 14.31 2.30
C ALA A 48 11.61 15.17 2.09
N CYS A 49 10.94 15.05 0.94
CA CYS A 49 9.66 15.71 0.70
C CYS A 49 8.59 15.26 1.70
N THR A 50 8.47 13.96 1.98
CA THR A 50 7.54 13.41 2.97
C THR A 50 7.82 13.94 4.37
N LEU A 51 9.09 13.95 4.79
CA LEU A 51 9.49 14.50 6.10
C LEU A 51 9.24 16.00 6.20
N ALA A 52 9.48 16.77 5.13
CA ALA A 52 9.18 18.19 5.08
C ALA A 52 7.67 18.45 5.19
N ALA A 53 6.85 17.70 4.45
CA ALA A 53 5.40 17.79 4.54
C ALA A 53 4.89 17.43 5.95
N LEU A 54 5.46 16.40 6.57
CA LEU A 54 5.16 16.03 7.96
C LEU A 54 5.53 17.16 8.94
N ALA A 55 6.71 17.77 8.79
CA ALA A 55 7.15 18.87 9.63
C ALA A 55 6.22 20.11 9.48
N VAL A 56 5.83 20.43 8.24
CA VAL A 56 4.86 21.50 7.96
C VAL A 56 3.51 21.18 8.58
N ALA A 57 2.98 19.97 8.39
CA ALA A 57 1.72 19.56 8.99
C ALA A 57 1.77 19.63 10.53
N ARG A 58 2.87 19.18 11.14
CA ARG A 58 3.08 19.24 12.59
C ARG A 58 3.15 20.67 13.13
N ALA A 59 3.68 21.61 12.33
CA ALA A 59 3.76 23.02 12.68
C ALA A 59 2.41 23.75 12.50
N LEU A 60 1.67 23.43 11.43
CA LEU A 60 0.34 24.01 11.15
C LEU A 60 -0.74 23.46 12.09
N TYR A 61 -0.62 22.21 12.52
CA TYR A 61 -1.57 21.51 13.38
C TYR A 61 -0.87 20.98 14.63
N PRO A 62 -0.55 21.84 15.61
CA PRO A 62 0.22 21.43 16.79
C PRO A 62 -0.51 20.46 17.71
N ARG A 63 -1.85 20.44 17.64
CA ARG A 63 -2.78 19.62 18.44
C ARG A 63 -3.73 18.84 17.52
N PRO A 64 -3.23 17.81 16.81
CA PRO A 64 -4.05 17.01 15.90
C PRO A 64 -5.22 16.30 16.60
N GLU A 65 -5.11 16.04 17.90
CA GLU A 65 -6.15 15.43 18.73
C GLU A 65 -7.45 16.24 18.77
N GLU A 66 -7.40 17.57 18.53
CA GLU A 66 -8.60 18.42 18.49
C GLU A 66 -9.48 18.11 17.27
N PHE A 67 -8.96 17.39 16.25
CA PHE A 67 -9.73 16.95 15.08
C PHE A 67 -10.35 15.57 15.26
N GLU A 68 -10.02 14.84 16.33
CA GLU A 68 -10.59 13.52 16.58
C GLU A 68 -12.01 13.65 17.16
N PRO A 69 -12.99 12.86 16.68
CA PRO A 69 -14.28 12.76 17.34
C PRO A 69 -14.08 12.31 18.79
N SER A 70 -14.82 12.91 19.74
CA SER A 70 -14.73 12.53 21.14
C SER A 70 -14.97 11.02 21.30
N ALA A 71 -13.91 10.29 21.65
CA ALA A 71 -14.00 8.86 21.85
C ALA A 71 -14.97 8.57 23.01
N PRO A 72 -15.91 7.61 22.86
CA PRO A 72 -16.71 7.17 23.98
C PRO A 72 -15.77 6.67 25.10
N PRO A 73 -16.11 6.88 26.38
CA PRO A 73 -15.27 6.47 27.49
C PRO A 73 -14.92 4.99 27.34
N ALA A 74 -13.62 4.69 27.31
CA ALA A 74 -13.12 3.33 27.15
C ALA A 74 -13.74 2.44 28.24
N GLY A 75 -14.63 1.54 27.83
CA GLY A 75 -15.23 0.56 28.72
C GLY A 75 -14.12 -0.24 29.38
N THR A 76 -14.07 -0.20 30.70
CA THR A 76 -13.06 -0.88 31.51
C THR A 76 -13.13 -2.40 31.31
N SER A 77 -11.99 -3.02 31.01
CA SER A 77 -11.62 -4.37 31.44
C SER A 77 -12.41 -5.54 30.84
N GLY A 78 -12.21 -5.79 29.55
CA GLY A 78 -12.49 -7.08 28.93
C GLY A 78 -11.49 -7.33 27.81
N GLY A 79 -10.97 -8.56 27.70
CA GLY A 79 -10.10 -8.93 26.57
C GLY A 79 -10.77 -8.70 25.21
N LEU A 80 -9.97 -8.63 24.15
CA LEU A 80 -10.47 -8.41 22.79
C LEU A 80 -11.47 -9.53 22.40
N PRO A 81 -12.58 -9.19 21.73
CA PRO A 81 -13.63 -10.16 21.40
C PRO A 81 -13.12 -11.24 20.46
N ARG A 82 -13.75 -12.43 20.45
CA ARG A 82 -13.37 -13.54 19.55
C ARG A 82 -13.35 -13.13 18.07
N ALA A 83 -14.24 -12.23 17.66
CA ALA A 83 -14.26 -11.68 16.31
C ALA A 83 -12.95 -10.96 15.93
N PHE A 84 -12.33 -10.25 16.87
CA PHE A 84 -11.03 -9.62 16.65
C PHE A 84 -9.95 -10.66 16.35
N TRP A 85 -9.90 -11.77 17.11
CA TRP A 85 -8.91 -12.82 16.91
C TRP A 85 -9.09 -13.56 15.59
N LEU A 86 -10.34 -13.79 15.18
CA LEU A 86 -10.65 -14.36 13.86
C LEU A 86 -10.22 -13.42 12.72
N TYR A 87 -10.52 -12.12 12.86
CA TYR A 87 -10.05 -11.10 11.93
C TYR A 87 -8.52 -11.05 11.86
N LEU A 88 -7.84 -11.07 13.02
CA LEU A 88 -6.39 -11.03 13.11
C LEU A 88 -5.75 -12.26 12.44
N ALA A 89 -6.29 -13.46 12.68
CA ALA A 89 -5.81 -14.67 12.03
C ALA A 89 -5.97 -14.58 10.50
N GLY A 90 -7.13 -14.12 10.01
CA GLY A 90 -7.36 -13.89 8.58
C GLY A 90 -6.39 -12.85 7.98
N ALA A 91 -6.24 -11.69 8.64
CA ALA A 91 -5.30 -10.66 8.22
C ALA A 91 -3.85 -11.15 8.22
N GLY A 92 -3.46 -11.97 9.20
CA GLY A 92 -2.15 -12.60 9.26
C GLY A 92 -1.89 -13.57 8.10
N LEU A 93 -2.88 -14.39 7.72
CA LEU A 93 -2.78 -15.26 6.55
C LEU A 93 -2.66 -14.47 5.25
N VAL A 94 -3.42 -13.38 5.09
CA VAL A 94 -3.29 -12.46 3.95
C VAL A 94 -1.89 -11.84 3.91
N ALA A 95 -1.39 -11.35 5.05
CA ALA A 95 -0.06 -10.74 5.15
C ALA A 95 1.06 -11.74 4.81
N ALA A 96 0.91 -13.01 5.19
CA ALA A 96 1.86 -14.07 4.81
C ALA A 96 1.92 -14.28 3.29
N GLY A 97 0.84 -14.01 2.57
CA GLY A 97 0.77 -14.06 1.11
C GLY A 97 1.67 -13.03 0.41
N PHE A 98 1.96 -11.88 1.04
CA PHE A 98 2.83 -10.84 0.47
C PHE A 98 4.33 -11.23 0.36
N ALA A 99 4.70 -12.43 0.80
CA ALA A 99 6.04 -12.98 0.56
C ALA A 99 6.28 -13.37 -0.90
N ASP A 100 5.22 -13.43 -1.73
CA ASP A 100 5.26 -13.75 -3.15
C ASP A 100 6.22 -12.86 -3.94
N PHE A 101 6.12 -11.54 -3.83
CA PHE A 101 6.93 -10.62 -4.61
C PHE A 101 8.43 -10.73 -4.29
N PRO A 102 8.88 -10.74 -3.01
CA PRO A 102 10.28 -11.01 -2.66
C PRO A 102 10.82 -12.34 -3.21
N LEU A 103 10.00 -13.40 -3.20
CA LEU A 103 10.40 -14.71 -3.74
C LEU A 103 10.56 -14.67 -5.26
N ILE A 104 9.64 -14.02 -5.97
CA ILE A 104 9.71 -13.80 -7.42
C ILE A 104 10.95 -12.96 -7.78
N ALA A 105 11.17 -11.85 -7.07
CA ALA A 105 12.32 -10.97 -7.25
C ALA A 105 13.65 -11.71 -7.05
N TYR A 106 13.74 -12.52 -5.99
CA TYR A 106 14.91 -13.37 -5.74
C TYR A 106 15.13 -14.39 -6.85
N HIS A 107 14.06 -15.04 -7.33
CA HIS A 107 14.15 -16.00 -8.42
C HIS A 107 14.62 -15.36 -9.72
N PHE A 108 14.10 -14.17 -10.07
CA PHE A 108 14.53 -13.38 -11.23
C PHE A 108 16.02 -13.06 -11.18
N GLN A 109 16.52 -12.63 -10.02
CA GLN A 109 17.93 -12.29 -9.86
C GLN A 109 18.82 -13.55 -9.90
N LYS A 110 18.43 -14.63 -9.21
CA LYS A 110 19.22 -15.86 -9.10
C LYS A 110 19.35 -16.59 -10.45
N THR A 111 18.30 -16.61 -11.24
CA THR A 111 18.27 -17.34 -12.52
C THR A 111 18.84 -16.52 -13.69
N SER A 112 19.08 -15.22 -13.51
CA SER A 112 19.54 -14.30 -14.57
C SER A 112 18.67 -14.33 -15.85
N LEU A 113 17.42 -14.78 -15.73
CA LEU A 113 16.49 -14.93 -16.86
C LEU A 113 16.00 -13.57 -17.39
N VAL A 114 16.08 -12.52 -16.58
CA VAL A 114 15.63 -11.17 -16.91
C VAL A 114 16.68 -10.13 -16.51
N ARG A 115 16.74 -9.00 -17.23
CA ARG A 115 17.61 -7.87 -16.87
C ARG A 115 17.24 -7.33 -15.49
N GLU A 116 18.23 -6.82 -14.75
CA GLU A 116 18.04 -6.28 -13.39
C GLU A 116 16.97 -5.19 -13.28
N SER A 117 16.71 -4.45 -14.35
CA SER A 117 15.66 -3.43 -14.41
C SER A 117 14.24 -3.99 -14.37
N TRP A 118 14.03 -5.29 -14.65
CA TRP A 118 12.69 -5.89 -14.69
C TRP A 118 12.08 -6.13 -13.32
N THR A 119 12.89 -6.37 -12.28
CA THR A 119 12.38 -6.55 -10.91
C THR A 119 11.58 -5.33 -10.44
N PRO A 120 12.14 -4.09 -10.44
CA PRO A 120 11.38 -2.90 -10.07
C PRO A 120 10.24 -2.57 -11.06
N VAL A 121 10.39 -2.86 -12.36
CA VAL A 121 9.31 -2.65 -13.35
C VAL A 121 8.11 -3.56 -13.08
N SER A 122 8.35 -4.83 -12.72
CA SER A 122 7.28 -5.77 -12.42
C SER A 122 6.49 -5.33 -11.18
N TYR A 123 7.19 -4.82 -10.16
CA TYR A 123 6.55 -4.22 -8.99
C TYR A 123 5.71 -3.00 -9.35
N ALA A 124 6.27 -2.09 -10.15
CA ALA A 124 5.58 -0.90 -10.63
C ALA A 124 4.27 -1.26 -11.35
N VAL A 125 4.29 -2.26 -12.24
CA VAL A 125 3.07 -2.73 -12.91
C VAL A 125 2.04 -3.25 -11.91
N ALA A 126 2.46 -4.05 -10.92
CA ALA A 126 1.57 -4.55 -9.88
C ALA A 126 0.91 -3.40 -9.08
N MET A 127 1.68 -2.40 -8.68
CA MET A 127 1.17 -1.22 -7.95
C MET A 127 0.21 -0.39 -8.82
N GLY A 128 0.53 -0.23 -10.12
CA GLY A 128 -0.35 0.45 -11.07
C GLY A 128 -1.70 -0.24 -11.23
N VAL A 129 -1.72 -1.58 -11.29
CA VAL A 129 -2.96 -2.38 -11.30
C VAL A 129 -3.72 -2.23 -9.97
N GLY A 130 -3.00 -2.27 -8.83
CA GLY A 130 -3.59 -2.05 -7.51
C GLY A 130 -4.26 -0.69 -7.37
N GLY A 131 -3.57 0.39 -7.77
CA GLY A 131 -4.09 1.75 -7.73
C GLY A 131 -5.26 2.00 -8.70
N ALA A 132 -5.24 1.41 -9.89
CA ALA A 132 -6.39 1.47 -10.79
C ALA A 132 -7.58 0.67 -10.22
N GLY A 133 -7.30 -0.49 -9.64
CA GLY A 133 -8.27 -1.35 -8.96
C GLY A 133 -8.93 -0.64 -7.79
N SER A 134 -8.17 0.08 -6.95
CA SER A 134 -8.70 0.75 -5.76
C SER A 134 -9.72 1.83 -6.12
N LEU A 135 -9.56 2.55 -7.23
CA LEU A 135 -10.55 3.51 -7.72
C LEU A 135 -11.85 2.82 -8.16
N VAL A 136 -11.75 1.68 -8.85
CA VAL A 136 -12.91 0.91 -9.34
C VAL A 136 -13.64 0.26 -8.18
N PHE A 137 -12.90 -0.48 -7.34
CA PHE A 137 -13.47 -1.22 -6.21
C PHE A 137 -13.91 -0.30 -5.07
N GLY A 138 -13.28 0.86 -4.89
CA GLY A 138 -13.76 1.89 -3.95
C GLY A 138 -15.15 2.41 -4.32
N ARG A 139 -15.38 2.70 -5.61
CA ARG A 139 -16.74 3.06 -6.10
C ARG A 139 -17.71 1.91 -6.02
N LEU A 140 -17.26 0.68 -6.29
CA LEU A 140 -18.12 -0.50 -6.21
C LEU A 140 -18.54 -0.77 -4.77
N PHE A 141 -17.62 -0.62 -3.81
CA PHE A 141 -17.88 -0.74 -2.39
C PHE A 141 -18.95 0.26 -1.93
N ASP A 142 -18.91 1.51 -2.41
CA ASP A 142 -19.96 2.48 -2.11
C ASP A 142 -21.36 2.07 -2.61
N ARG A 143 -21.45 1.17 -3.61
CA ARG A 143 -22.72 0.69 -4.16
C ARG A 143 -23.25 -0.56 -3.48
N ILE A 144 -22.39 -1.54 -3.21
CA ILE A 144 -22.82 -2.89 -2.75
C ILE A 144 -22.27 -3.28 -1.37
N GLY A 145 -21.51 -2.38 -0.73
CA GLY A 145 -20.94 -2.59 0.61
C GLY A 145 -19.95 -3.76 0.67
N LEU A 146 -19.85 -4.37 1.85
CA LEU A 146 -18.91 -5.45 2.16
C LEU A 146 -19.07 -6.71 1.29
N ILE A 147 -20.23 -6.89 0.65
CA ILE A 147 -20.47 -8.05 -0.24
C ILE A 147 -19.47 -8.09 -1.39
N VAL A 148 -18.92 -6.94 -1.81
CA VAL A 148 -17.89 -6.88 -2.86
C VAL A 148 -16.66 -7.72 -2.53
N LEU A 149 -16.33 -7.89 -1.24
CA LEU A 149 -15.15 -8.60 -0.79
C LEU A 149 -15.25 -10.11 -1.07
N VAL A 150 -16.44 -10.70 -1.01
CA VAL A 150 -16.64 -12.15 -1.21
C VAL A 150 -16.18 -12.62 -2.60
N PRO A 151 -16.70 -12.08 -3.73
CA PRO A 151 -16.24 -12.48 -5.05
C PRO A 151 -14.77 -12.10 -5.30
N LEU A 152 -14.30 -10.97 -4.76
CA LEU A 152 -12.89 -10.58 -4.84
C LEU A 152 -11.99 -11.64 -4.21
N THR A 153 -12.27 -12.04 -2.97
CA THR A 153 -11.50 -13.06 -2.26
C THR A 153 -11.53 -14.40 -2.98
N VAL A 154 -12.69 -14.81 -3.52
CA VAL A 154 -12.81 -16.05 -4.29
C VAL A 154 -11.95 -16.01 -5.55
N VAL A 155 -12.00 -14.92 -6.31
CA VAL A 155 -11.20 -14.77 -7.53
C VAL A 155 -9.70 -14.74 -7.22
N THR A 156 -9.28 -14.10 -6.13
CA THR A 156 -7.86 -14.06 -5.75
C THR A 156 -7.34 -15.38 -5.19
N ALA A 157 -8.21 -16.23 -4.65
CA ALA A 157 -7.84 -17.51 -4.06
C ALA A 157 -7.89 -18.69 -5.05
N ALA A 158 -8.49 -18.50 -6.22
CA ALA A 158 -8.64 -19.49 -7.28
C ALA A 158 -7.45 -19.46 -8.27
#